data_AF-A0A022MNF8-F1
#
_entry.id   AF-A0A022MNF8-F1
#
_cell.length_a   1.000
_cell.length_b   1.000
_cell.length_c   1.000
_cell.angle_alpha   90.00
_cell.angle_beta   90.00
_cell.angle_gamma   90.00
#
_symmetry.space_group_name_H-M   'P 1'
#
loop_
_entity.id
_entity.type
_entity.pdbx_description
1 polymer ?
#
loop_
_entity_poly.entity_id
_entity_poly.type
_entity_poly.pdbx_seq_one_letter_code
_entity_poly.pdbx_strand_id
1 'polypeptide(L)'
;MTGPEHYREAERLLGMAHHFTYGDGADPVSGAALAAEAQAHATLALAAATAMSAPVDGAETGMSAPEWTAWYHAAGTDARTEKSR
;
A
#
# COMPACT_ATOMS: atom_id res chain seq x y z
N MET A 1 9.72 -4.34 -6.17
CA MET A 1 8.74 -3.52 -5.43
C MET A 1 8.97 -3.72 -3.95
N THR A 2 8.85 -2.68 -3.14
CA THR A 2 8.84 -2.74 -1.67
C THR A 2 7.39 -2.52 -1.18
N GLY A 3 7.14 -2.58 0.12
CA GLY A 3 5.79 -2.42 0.70
C GLY A 3 5.05 -1.17 0.21
N PRO A 4 5.67 0.03 0.26
CA PRO A 4 5.14 1.26 -0.31
C PRO A 4 4.79 1.21 -1.81
N GLU A 5 5.61 0.58 -2.67
CA GLU A 5 5.26 0.45 -4.09
C GLU A 5 4.09 -0.51 -4.31
N HIS A 6 4.01 -1.59 -3.53
CA HIS A 6 2.84 -2.46 -3.54
C HIS A 6 1.57 -1.71 -3.14
N TYR A 7 1.63 -0.83 -2.13
CA TYR A 7 0.49 0.00 -1.74
C TYR A 7 0.03 0.92 -2.88
N ARG A 8 0.94 1.69 -3.48
CA ARG A 8 0.61 2.61 -4.58
C ARG A 8 0.02 1.88 -5.79
N GLU A 9 0.56 0.72 -6.11
CA GLU A 9 0.07 -0.08 -7.23
C GLU A 9 -1.33 -0.65 -6.95
N ALA A 10 -1.62 -1.04 -5.70
CA ALA A 10 -2.96 -1.44 -5.30
C ALA A 10 -3.99 -0.31 -5.49
N GLU A 11 -3.64 0.93 -5.10
CA GLU A 11 -4.53 2.10 -5.31
C GLU A 11 -4.76 2.40 -6.79
N ARG A 12 -3.69 2.34 -7.59
CA ARG A 12 -3.76 2.55 -9.05
C ARG A 12 -4.68 1.53 -9.71
N LEU A 13 -4.51 0.25 -9.37
CA LEU A 13 -5.32 -0.86 -9.89
C LEU A 13 -6.77 -0.76 -9.42
N LEU A 14 -7.03 -0.36 -8.17
CA LEU A 14 -8.39 -0.10 -7.68
C LEU A 14 -9.10 1.00 -8.47
N GLY A 15 -8.39 2.09 -8.79
CA GLY A 15 -8.93 3.16 -9.65
C GLY A 15 -9.34 2.65 -11.03
N MET A 16 -8.50 1.82 -11.64
CA MET A 16 -8.83 1.19 -12.93
C MET A 16 -9.98 0.18 -12.80
N ALA A 17 -9.97 -0.66 -11.76
CA ALA A 17 -11.01 -1.63 -11.50
C ALA A 17 -12.38 -0.94 -11.35
N HIS A 18 -12.42 0.20 -10.66
CA HIS A 18 -13.62 1.02 -10.54
C HIS A 18 -14.11 1.54 -11.89
N HIS A 19 -13.22 2.08 -12.72
CA HIS A 19 -13.56 2.56 -14.07
C HIS A 19 -14.15 1.45 -14.95
N PHE A 20 -13.61 0.23 -14.90
CA PHE A 20 -14.10 -0.89 -15.71
C PHE A 20 -15.35 -1.57 -15.14
N THR A 21 -15.51 -1.62 -13.81
CA THR A 21 -16.64 -2.28 -13.15
C THR A 21 -17.89 -1.41 -13.09
N TYR A 22 -17.73 -0.13 -12.72
CA TYR A 22 -18.83 0.78 -12.41
C TYR A 22 -18.80 2.07 -13.24
N GLY A 23 -17.66 2.40 -13.84
CA GLY A 23 -17.50 3.55 -14.72
C GLY A 23 -17.95 3.28 -16.16
N ASP A 24 -17.45 4.10 -17.07
CA ASP A 24 -17.74 4.06 -18.50
C ASP A 24 -16.96 2.99 -19.27
N GLY A 25 -16.05 2.26 -18.63
CA GLY A 25 -15.28 1.18 -19.25
C GLY A 25 -16.11 -0.06 -19.62
N ALA A 26 -17.24 -0.28 -18.95
CA ALA A 26 -18.22 -1.34 -19.21
C ALA A 26 -17.66 -2.76 -19.42
N ASP A 27 -16.59 -3.12 -18.70
CA ASP A 27 -16.00 -4.45 -18.72
C ASP A 27 -15.80 -4.97 -17.28
N PRO A 28 -16.83 -5.57 -16.68
CA PRO A 28 -16.77 -6.07 -15.32
C PRO A 28 -15.78 -7.24 -15.15
N VAL A 29 -15.42 -7.95 -16.22
CA VAL A 29 -14.44 -9.04 -16.16
C VAL A 29 -13.04 -8.46 -15.97
N SER A 30 -12.68 -7.46 -16.78
CA SER A 30 -11.42 -6.71 -16.60
C SER A 30 -11.40 -6.00 -15.26
N GLY A 31 -12.52 -5.41 -14.84
CA GLY A 31 -12.67 -4.80 -13.53
C GLY A 31 -12.40 -5.76 -12.36
N ALA A 32 -12.94 -6.97 -12.42
CA ALA A 32 -12.70 -8.01 -11.42
C ALA A 32 -11.25 -8.51 -11.40
N ALA A 33 -10.61 -8.66 -12.57
CA ALA A 33 -9.21 -9.05 -12.66
C ALA A 33 -8.28 -8.01 -12.02
N LEU A 34 -8.50 -6.73 -12.33
CA LEU A 34 -7.75 -5.60 -11.74
C LEU A 34 -7.96 -5.51 -10.23
N ALA A 35 -9.19 -5.76 -9.75
CA ALA A 35 -9.48 -5.77 -8.31
C ALA A 35 -8.75 -6.92 -7.59
N ALA A 36 -8.67 -8.10 -8.20
CA ALA A 36 -7.94 -9.23 -7.63
C ALA A 36 -6.42 -8.96 -7.54
N GLU A 37 -5.84 -8.35 -8.59
CA GLU A 37 -4.44 -7.94 -8.59
C GLU A 37 -4.17 -6.87 -7.52
N ALA A 38 -5.06 -5.88 -7.40
CA ALA A 38 -4.98 -4.86 -6.35
C ALA A 38 -4.98 -5.47 -4.95
N GLN A 39 -5.82 -6.48 -4.69
CA GLN A 39 -5.85 -7.18 -3.40
C GLN A 39 -4.54 -7.93 -3.11
N ALA A 40 -3.91 -8.54 -4.11
CA ALA A 40 -2.61 -9.18 -3.95
C ALA A 40 -1.54 -8.16 -3.55
N HIS A 41 -1.49 -7.01 -4.22
CA HIS A 41 -0.59 -5.91 -3.89
C HIS A 41 -0.85 -5.35 -2.49
N ALA A 42 -2.11 -5.10 -2.11
CA ALA A 42 -2.46 -4.66 -0.76
C ALA A 42 -2.01 -5.65 0.33
N THR A 43 -2.13 -6.96 0.05
CA THR A 43 -1.66 -8.01 0.97
C THR A 43 -0.15 -8.01 1.11
N LEU A 44 0.60 -7.87 0.01
CA LEU A 44 2.06 -7.78 0.03
C LEU A 44 2.54 -6.51 0.76
N ALA A 45 1.84 -5.40 0.56
CA ALA A 45 2.09 -4.16 1.30
C ALA A 45 1.87 -4.36 2.81
N LEU A 46 0.75 -4.97 3.22
CA LEU A 46 0.47 -5.29 4.62
C LEU A 46 1.51 -6.23 5.23
N ALA A 47 1.91 -7.27 4.50
CA ALA A 47 2.94 -8.21 4.94
C ALA A 47 4.28 -7.51 5.16
N ALA A 48 4.68 -6.62 4.25
CA ALA A 48 5.89 -5.81 4.38
C ALA A 48 5.81 -4.88 5.60
N ALA A 49 4.70 -4.15 5.77
CA ALA A 49 4.48 -3.27 6.93
C ALA A 49 4.55 -4.04 8.26
N THR A 50 3.96 -5.23 8.29
CA THR A 50 3.96 -6.11 9.47
C THR A 50 5.37 -6.64 9.76
N ALA A 51 6.09 -7.12 8.74
CA ALA A 51 7.45 -7.62 8.89
C ALA A 51 8.42 -6.53 9.39
N MET A 52 8.26 -5.29 8.92
CA MET A 52 9.05 -4.14 9.39
C MET A 52 8.66 -3.66 10.79
N SER A 53 7.48 -4.02 11.29
CA SER A 53 7.01 -3.65 12.63
C SER A 53 7.32 -4.72 13.68
N ALA A 54 7.75 -5.92 13.26
CA ALA A 54 8.06 -7.02 14.16
C ALA A 54 9.41 -6.79 14.87
N PRO A 55 9.51 -6.98 16.19
CA PRO A 55 10.80 -7.05 16.87
C PRO A 55 11.62 -8.20 16.29
N VAL A 56 12.85 -7.93 15.87
CA VAL A 56 13.84 -8.98 15.62
C VAL A 56 14.64 -9.14 16.91
N ASP A 57 14.80 -10.36 17.43
CA ASP A 57 15.55 -10.59 18.68
C ASP A 57 16.92 -9.89 18.64
N GLY A 58 17.10 -8.86 19.49
CA GLY A 58 18.33 -8.08 19.59
C GLY A 58 18.42 -6.82 18.72
N ALA A 59 17.41 -6.47 17.92
CA ALA A 59 17.31 -5.18 17.21
C ALA A 59 16.22 -4.30 17.84
N GLU A 60 16.46 -2.99 17.95
CA GLU A 60 15.39 -2.07 18.39
C GLU A 60 14.18 -2.19 17.47
N THR A 61 12.99 -2.27 18.06
CA THR A 61 11.72 -2.34 17.33
C THR A 61 11.56 -1.09 16.46
N GLY A 62 11.36 -1.28 15.15
CA GLY A 62 10.95 -0.17 14.29
C GLY A 62 11.50 -0.25 12.88
N MET A 63 10.69 0.23 11.96
CA MET A 63 11.04 0.50 10.57
C MET A 63 12.20 1.51 10.49
N SER A 64 13.14 1.31 9.57
CA SER A 64 14.24 2.28 9.39
C SER A 64 13.69 3.66 8.99
N ALA A 65 14.39 4.75 9.34
CA ALA A 65 13.93 6.11 9.01
C ALA A 65 13.65 6.34 7.50
N PRO A 66 14.45 5.79 6.55
CA PRO A 66 14.12 5.84 5.12
C PRO A 66 12.84 5.09 4.77
N GLU A 67 12.62 3.89 5.31
CA GLU A 67 11.40 3.11 5.07
C GLU A 67 10.17 3.79 5.67
N TRP A 68 10.30 4.34 6.87
CA TRP A 68 9.27 5.13 7.54
C TRP A 68 8.82 6.29 6.66
N THR A 69 9.78 7.03 6.09
CA THR A 69 9.50 8.12 5.17
C THR A 69 8.80 7.64 3.90
N ALA A 70 9.23 6.49 3.34
CA ALA A 70 8.63 5.91 2.15
C ALA A 70 7.15 5.50 2.35
N TRP A 71 6.81 4.98 3.53
CA TRP A 71 5.44 4.65 3.90
C TRP A 71 4.55 5.87 4.10
N TYR A 72 5.00 6.92 4.81
CA TYR A 72 4.23 8.16 4.94
C TYR A 72 3.95 8.80 3.57
N HIS A 73 4.96 8.85 2.70
CA HIS A 73 4.76 9.35 1.34
C HIS A 73 3.79 8.46 0.54
N ALA A 74 3.80 7.14 0.72
CA ALA A 74 2.85 6.26 0.04
C ALA A 74 1.42 6.44 0.56
N ALA A 75 1.23 6.52 1.88
CA ALA A 75 -0.07 6.70 2.51
C ALA A 75 -0.64 8.13 2.40
N GLY A 76 0.13 9.09 1.85
CA GLY A 76 -0.28 10.48 1.73
C GLY A 76 -0.42 11.21 3.07
N THR A 77 0.13 10.66 4.15
CA THR A 77 0.16 11.30 5.47
C THR A 77 1.46 12.09 5.60
N ASP A 78 1.37 13.36 6.00
CA ASP A 78 2.57 14.19 6.17
C ASP A 78 3.24 13.82 7.50
N ALA A 79 4.47 13.29 7.46
CA ALA A 79 5.20 12.79 8.64
C ALA A 79 5.46 13.87 9.72
N ARG A 80 5.21 15.14 9.40
CA ARG A 80 5.41 16.29 10.29
C ARG A 80 4.26 16.52 11.28
N THR A 81 3.09 15.95 11.03
CA THR A 81 1.87 16.26 11.80
C THR A 81 1.79 15.53 13.15
N GLU A 82 2.60 14.50 13.36
CA GLU A 82 2.50 13.62 14.53
C GLU A 82 3.41 14.03 15.71
N LYS A 83 4.33 14.98 15.51
CA LYS A 83 5.21 15.52 16.57
C LYS A 83 4.61 16.71 17.35
N SER A 84 3.34 17.05 17.16
CA SER A 84 2.69 18.24 17.77
C SER A 84 1.47 17.92 18.66
N ARG A 85 1.42 16.76 19.31
CA ARG A 85 0.43 16.49 20.36
C ARG A 85 1.08 16.02 21.65
#